data_AF-A0A442BAY5-F1
#
_entry.id   AF-A0A442BAY5-F1
#
_cell.length_a   1.000
_cell.length_b   1.000
_cell.length_c   1.000
_cell.angle_alpha   90.00
_cell.angle_beta   90.00
_cell.angle_gamma   90.00
#
_symmetry.space_group_name_H-M   'P 1'
#
loop_
_entity.id
_entity.type
_entity.pdbx_description
1 polymer ?
#
loop_
_entity_poly.entity_id
_entity_poly.type
_entity_poly.pdbx_seq_one_letter_code
_entity_poly.pdbx_strand_id
1 'polypeptide(L)' 'MADKSDKNEVAAEPVVVDTQAGIFPKFRQLWNGGEHRNAVNLANASQLSEAEWAALIAEFPGVIEVVNNQ' A
#
# COMPACT_ATOMS: atom_id res chain seq x y z
N MET A 1 -12.76 16.99 40.26
CA MET A 1 -11.52 16.56 39.57
C MET A 1 -11.95 16.22 38.14
N ALA A 2 -11.55 17.03 37.16
CA ALA A 2 -11.88 16.82 35.75
C ALA A 2 -10.73 16.04 35.11
N ASP A 3 -11.02 14.86 34.59
CA ASP A 3 -10.01 13.94 34.09
C ASP A 3 -10.44 13.35 32.74
N LYS A 4 -9.53 13.54 31.77
CA LYS A 4 -9.29 12.78 30.54
C LYS A 4 -10.39 12.87 29.46
N SER A 5 -10.14 13.66 28.41
CA SER A 5 -9.38 13.22 27.23
C SER A 5 -10.11 12.12 26.47
N ASP A 6 -11.26 12.46 25.89
CA ASP A 6 -11.80 11.70 24.75
C ASP A 6 -10.89 12.01 23.56
N LYS A 7 -9.85 11.19 23.46
CA LYS A 7 -9.03 10.98 22.30
C LYS A 7 -10.00 10.62 21.18
N ASN A 8 -10.40 11.61 20.40
CA ASN A 8 -11.13 11.43 19.16
C ASN A 8 -10.31 10.43 18.35
N GLU A 9 -10.75 9.17 18.38
CA GLU A 9 -10.32 8.12 17.48
C GLU A 9 -10.57 8.69 16.10
N VAL A 10 -9.48 9.16 15.49
CA VAL A 10 -9.43 9.42 14.06
C VAL A 10 -9.66 8.04 13.46
N ALA A 11 -10.93 7.66 13.32
CA ALA A 11 -11.35 6.62 12.43
C ALA A 11 -10.75 7.06 11.11
N ALA A 12 -9.62 6.44 10.75
CA ALA A 12 -8.94 6.72 9.51
C ALA A 12 -9.99 6.48 8.44
N GLU A 13 -10.55 7.57 7.92
CA GLU A 13 -11.47 7.53 6.80
C GLU A 13 -10.80 6.62 5.77
N PRO A 14 -11.49 5.59 5.24
CA PRO A 14 -10.87 4.69 4.31
C PRO A 14 -10.34 5.54 3.16
N VAL A 15 -9.01 5.69 3.11
CA VAL A 15 -8.37 6.51 2.10
C VAL A 15 -8.67 5.80 0.79
N VAL A 16 -9.55 6.42 0.00
CA VAL A 16 -9.90 5.89 -1.31
C VAL A 16 -8.67 6.09 -2.19
N VAL A 17 -7.88 5.03 -2.30
CA VAL A 17 -6.74 4.97 -3.20
C VAL A 17 -7.24 4.63 -4.59
N ASP A 18 -6.96 5.51 -5.56
CA ASP A 18 -7.24 5.22 -6.96
C ASP A 18 -6.20 4.24 -7.51
N THR A 19 -6.51 2.96 -7.45
CA THR A 19 -5.63 1.90 -7.97
C THR A 19 -5.68 1.76 -9.50
N GLN A 20 -6.50 2.57 -10.18
CA GLN A 20 -6.59 2.60 -11.64
C GLN A 20 -5.59 3.56 -12.27
N ALA A 21 -5.10 4.54 -11.51
CA ALA A 21 -4.09 5.52 -11.91
C ALA A 21 -2.74 5.29 -11.22
N GLY A 22 -1.79 6.17 -11.52
CA GLY A 22 -0.46 6.15 -10.92
C GLY A 22 0.31 4.88 -11.25
N ILE A 23 0.90 4.27 -10.22
CA ILE A 23 1.87 3.18 -10.38
C ILE A 23 1.20 1.81 -10.38
N PHE A 24 0.00 1.71 -9.80
CA PHE A 24 -0.78 0.48 -9.65
C PHE A 24 -0.97 -0.32 -10.96
N PRO A 25 -1.40 0.25 -12.09
CA PRO A 25 -1.54 -0.52 -13.33
C PRO A 25 -0.18 -1.07 -13.82
N LYS A 26 0.90 -0.30 -13.63
CA LYS A 26 2.26 -0.75 -14.00
C LYS A 26 2.78 -1.83 -13.05
N PHE A 27 2.53 -1.67 -11.75
CA PHE A 27 2.80 -2.67 -10.73
C PHE A 27 2.09 -3.98 -11.06
N ARG A 28 0.78 -3.92 -11.36
CA ARG A 28 -0.02 -5.09 -11.75
C ARG A 28 0.53 -5.77 -12.99
N GLN A 29 0.93 -5.01 -14.00
CA GLN A 29 1.55 -5.55 -15.19
C GLN A 29 2.83 -6.34 -14.86
N LEU A 30 3.74 -5.75 -14.09
CA LEU A 30 4.99 -6.41 -13.67
C LEU A 30 4.71 -7.63 -12.79
N TRP A 31 3.77 -7.49 -11.85
CA TRP A 31 3.40 -8.55 -10.93
C TRP A 31 2.80 -9.76 -11.66
N ASN A 32 1.80 -9.55 -12.51
CA ASN A 32 1.19 -10.62 -13.31
C ASN A 32 2.17 -11.17 -14.37
N GLY A 33 3.18 -10.40 -14.77
CA GLY A 33 4.27 -10.85 -15.62
C GLY A 33 5.33 -11.72 -14.92
N GLY A 34 5.23 -11.91 -13.60
CA GLY A 34 6.19 -12.67 -12.78
C GLY A 34 7.41 -11.85 -12.33
N GLU A 35 7.48 -10.57 -12.67
CA GLU A 35 8.54 -9.65 -12.26
C GLU A 35 8.27 -9.03 -10.87
N HIS A 36 7.98 -9.88 -9.86
CA HIS A 36 7.56 -9.41 -8.54
C HIS A 36 8.57 -8.46 -7.88
N ARG A 37 9.88 -8.73 -8.02
CA ARG A 37 10.94 -7.83 -7.50
C ARG A 37 10.90 -6.46 -8.16
N ASN A 38 10.67 -6.41 -9.47
CA ASN A 38 10.64 -5.16 -10.23
C ASN A 38 9.38 -4.35 -9.89
N ALA A 39 8.25 -5.03 -9.71
CA ALA A 39 7.02 -4.42 -9.22
C ALA A 39 7.22 -3.77 -7.85
N VAL A 40 7.80 -4.49 -6.88
CA VAL A 40 8.08 -3.95 -5.53
C VAL A 40 9.09 -2.80 -5.57
N ASN A 41 10.11 -2.88 -6.42
CA ASN A 41 11.07 -1.79 -6.57
C ASN A 41 10.39 -0.52 -7.13
N LEU A 42 9.50 -0.68 -8.11
CA LEU A 42 8.70 0.41 -8.64
C LEU A 42 7.80 1.05 -7.56
N ALA A 43 7.15 0.24 -6.72
CA ALA A 43 6.37 0.74 -5.58
C ALA A 43 7.24 1.51 -4.56
N ASN A 44 8.43 1.00 -4.22
CA ASN A 44 9.37 1.68 -3.33
C ASN A 44 9.90 3.00 -3.91
N ALA A 45 10.28 3.00 -5.18
CA ALA A 45 10.76 4.20 -5.88
C ALA A 45 9.70 5.30 -6.00
N SER A 46 8.42 4.91 -5.95
CA SER A 46 7.29 5.84 -6.07
C SER A 46 6.90 6.50 -4.74
N GLN A 47 7.59 6.16 -3.63
CA GLN A 47 7.32 6.69 -2.29
C GLN A 47 5.83 6.64 -1.91
N LEU A 48 5.20 5.49 -2.19
CA LEU A 48 3.79 5.27 -1.91
C LEU A 48 3.45 5.56 -0.45
N SER A 49 2.29 6.16 -0.23
CA SER A 49 1.75 6.37 1.10
C SER A 49 1.35 5.05 1.75
N GLU A 50 1.19 5.04 3.08
CA GLU A 50 0.80 3.83 3.82
C GLU A 50 -0.53 3.25 3.33
N ALA A 51 -1.49 4.12 2.97
CA ALA A 51 -2.77 3.71 2.36
C ALA A 51 -2.59 3.04 0.99
N GLU A 52 -1.67 3.55 0.16
CA GLU A 52 -1.39 2.99 -1.16
C GLU A 52 -0.71 1.63 -1.06
N TRP A 53 0.21 1.48 -0.09
CA TRP A 53 0.77 0.17 0.26
C TRP A 53 -0.29 -0.79 0.76
N ALA A 54 -1.20 -0.36 1.63
CA ALA A 54 -2.30 -1.19 2.10
C ALA A 54 -3.21 -1.64 0.95
N ALA A 55 -3.51 -0.76 -0.01
CA ALA A 55 -4.27 -1.10 -1.20
C ALA A 55 -3.54 -2.13 -2.10
N LEU A 56 -2.22 -1.97 -2.30
CA LEU A 56 -1.40 -2.94 -3.03
C LEU A 56 -1.37 -4.30 -2.34
N ILE A 57 -1.19 -4.33 -1.02
CA ILE A 57 -1.12 -5.56 -0.23
C ILE A 57 -2.49 -6.26 -0.22
N ALA A 58 -3.59 -5.50 -0.15
CA ALA A 58 -4.94 -6.04 -0.21
C ALA A 58 -5.23 -6.70 -1.58
N GLU A 59 -4.73 -6.14 -2.67
CA GLU A 59 -4.85 -6.72 -4.02
C GLU A 59 -3.84 -7.86 -4.26
N PHE A 60 -2.63 -7.75 -3.71
CA PHE A 60 -1.51 -8.68 -3.88
C PHE A 60 -0.84 -8.98 -2.53
N PRO A 61 -1.37 -9.95 -1.74
CA PRO A 61 -0.82 -10.24 -0.41
C PRO A 61 0.64 -10.75 -0.45
N GLY A 62 1.06 -11.37 -1.55
CA GLY A 62 2.45 -11.82 -1.76
C GLY A 62 3.48 -10.68 -1.81
N VAL A 63 3.04 -9.43 -1.92
CA VAL A 63 3.91 -8.25 -1.84
C VAL A 63 4.69 -8.22 -0.54
N ILE A 64 4.05 -8.58 0.57
CA ILE A 64 4.71 -8.64 1.88
C ILE A 64 5.86 -9.64 1.86
N GLU A 65 5.66 -10.82 1.27
CA GLU A 65 6.71 -11.85 1.18
C GLU A 65 7.90 -11.36 0.37
N VAL A 66 7.65 -10.68 -0.75
CA VAL A 66 8.70 -10.14 -1.62
C VAL A 66 9.46 -9.01 -0.94
N VAL A 67 8.77 -8.13 -0.21
CA VAL A 67 9.39 -7.02 0.56
C VAL A 67 10.23 -7.55 1.73
N ASN A 68 9.74 -8.56 2.46
CA ASN A 68 10.48 -9.14 3.59
C ASN A 68 11.68 -10.00 3.17
N ASN A 69 11.71 -10.45 1.91
CA ASN A 69 12.76 -11.31 1.37
C ASN A 69 13.73 -10.55 0.42
N GLN A 70 13.77 -9.21 0.54
CA GLN A 70 14.72 -8.31 -0.13
C GLN A 70 15.97 -8.09 0.71
#